data_AF-A0A8J8M853-F1
#
_entry.id   AF-A0A8J8M853-F1
#
_cell.length_a   1.000
_cell.length_b   1.000
_cell.length_c   1.000
_cell.angle_alpha   90.00
_cell.angle_beta   90.00
_cell.angle_gamma   90.00
#
_symmetry.space_group_name_H-M   'P 1'
#
loop_
_entity.id
_entity.type
_entity.pdbx_description
1 polymer ?
#
loop_
_entity_poly.entity_id
_entity_poly.type
_entity_poly.pdbx_seq_one_letter_code
_entity_poly.pdbx_strand_id
1 'polypeptide(L)'
;MRWIKMIAVLIGVFILLIAVDSLLLSNTTQADNESKSIVDETVFPHDEVIDVYIDFDEDTYTDMIENAMAEEMVMADIVYNGISFSDVGIRTKGNSSLRDVANKNGIRYSLKVDFDYYIDDQSLYGINKLNLNNIYNDSTMMVEYIGYELMAELDAVAPRTTYVALHINGEYFGLYLCVEQVNETFLKDHYGNANGELYKPDMGVGSDLKYISDNSDDYTGMFPENLSNYSNKDLIELMKVIEEGGNLESVLNVDSFLKYLAMSTVTIHLDNYQSGMFHNYYLYNNNDVFEWITWDLNLIYNGFPMAGLTDEEATEFLIDEPVIGEMDNYPLINAIFENDEYVERYHEYINILINGYLSEENIENKVLSIYEMIKDYVKTDPTAFFTYEQFEEALFMDNDTNLGLLNFIDKRNDNIQKQLEGTIPSTNNGLGNSGTSKKGGMPPNGMGGKNDQPQGNGEGEAPPPNKQDGMVNRKEGKEGNGMMGGLPPGMNMEDIPDELRSYFENGEMPPMDKMKELMKNMPEGMRPMGMEQQGMTINMDILIPNLIMLLIGTIVIFGCTLYLRKQ
;
A
#
# COMPACT_ATOMS: atom_id res chain seq x y z
N MET A 1 -62.29 28.48 5.72
CA MET A 1 -61.47 29.38 4.86
C MET A 1 -60.18 29.88 5.52
N ARG A 2 -60.17 30.39 6.77
CA ARG A 2 -58.92 30.87 7.43
C ARG A 2 -57.86 29.80 7.69
N TRP A 3 -58.28 28.57 7.99
CA TRP A 3 -57.39 27.46 8.37
C TRP A 3 -56.68 26.86 7.13
N ILE A 4 -57.36 26.86 5.98
CA ILE A 4 -56.79 26.45 4.69
C ILE A 4 -55.67 27.39 4.25
N LYS A 5 -55.83 28.70 4.44
CA LYS A 5 -54.77 29.69 4.14
C LYS A 5 -53.56 29.52 5.06
N MET A 6 -53.78 29.14 6.32
CA MET A 6 -52.71 28.92 7.29
C MET A 6 -51.91 27.64 6.96
N ILE A 7 -52.61 26.56 6.58
CA ILE A 7 -51.98 25.32 6.10
C ILE A 7 -51.18 25.56 4.81
N ALA A 8 -51.73 26.31 3.85
CA ALA A 8 -51.02 26.63 2.61
C ALA A 8 -49.73 27.44 2.85
N VAL A 9 -49.73 28.37 3.81
CA VAL A 9 -48.52 29.12 4.20
C VAL A 9 -47.50 28.20 4.88
N LEU A 10 -47.93 27.31 5.78
CA LEU A 10 -47.03 26.35 6.44
C LEU A 10 -46.39 25.37 5.46
N ILE A 11 -47.16 24.87 4.48
CA ILE A 11 -46.63 24.02 3.40
C ILE A 11 -45.63 24.80 2.55
N GLY A 12 -45.94 26.07 2.22
CA GLY A 12 -45.02 26.93 1.45
C GLY A 12 -43.70 27.17 2.18
N VAL A 13 -43.74 27.41 3.49
CA VAL A 13 -42.52 27.58 4.32
C VAL A 13 -41.74 26.27 4.41
N PHE A 14 -42.41 25.13 4.56
CA PHE A 14 -41.76 23.82 4.62
C PHE A 14 -41.06 23.44 3.32
N ILE A 15 -41.70 23.69 2.16
CA ILE A 15 -41.09 23.49 0.84
C ILE A 15 -39.88 24.41 0.65
N LEU A 16 -39.97 25.66 1.12
CA LEU A 16 -38.85 26.61 1.04
C LEU A 16 -37.66 26.14 1.89
N LEU A 17 -37.91 25.60 3.09
CA LEU A 17 -36.86 25.07 3.96
C LEU A 17 -36.17 23.86 3.33
N ILE A 18 -36.93 22.92 2.75
CA ILE A 18 -36.35 21.77 2.02
C ILE A 18 -35.52 22.23 0.82
N ALA A 19 -36.00 23.22 0.07
CA ALA A 19 -35.29 23.74 -1.10
C ALA A 19 -33.98 24.46 -0.72
N VAL A 20 -33.96 25.19 0.40
CA VAL A 20 -32.74 25.82 0.93
C VAL A 20 -31.76 24.76 1.42
N ASP A 21 -32.23 23.73 2.12
CA ASP A 21 -31.39 22.64 2.62
C ASP A 21 -30.76 21.85 1.46
N SER A 22 -31.57 21.51 0.44
CA SER A 22 -31.09 20.82 -0.77
C SER A 22 -30.08 21.66 -1.55
N LEU A 23 -30.25 22.99 -1.60
CA LEU A 23 -29.31 23.91 -2.27
C LEU A 23 -28.00 24.05 -1.49
N LEU A 24 -28.06 24.06 -0.15
CA LEU A 24 -26.88 24.06 0.70
C LEU A 24 -26.10 22.76 0.54
N LEU A 25 -26.78 21.61 0.61
CA LEU A 25 -26.21 20.29 0.35
C LEU A 25 -25.54 20.21 -1.03
N SER A 26 -26.21 20.67 -2.10
CA SER A 26 -25.61 20.63 -3.45
C SER A 26 -24.36 21.48 -3.58
N ASN A 27 -24.33 22.66 -2.94
CA ASN A 27 -23.16 23.54 -2.98
C ASN A 27 -22.00 22.95 -2.19
N THR A 28 -22.27 22.31 -1.05
CA THR A 28 -21.24 21.60 -0.27
C THR A 28 -20.67 20.44 -1.06
N THR A 29 -21.51 19.57 -1.63
CA THR A 29 -21.03 18.43 -2.45
C THR A 29 -20.22 18.89 -3.67
N GLN A 30 -20.60 20.00 -4.30
CA GLN A 30 -19.81 20.54 -5.41
C GLN A 30 -18.43 21.04 -4.95
N ALA A 31 -18.37 21.76 -3.83
CA ALA A 31 -17.10 22.25 -3.28
C ALA A 31 -16.18 21.10 -2.83
N ASP A 32 -16.74 20.05 -2.21
CA ASP A 32 -15.99 18.87 -1.79
C ASP A 32 -15.43 18.12 -3.02
N ASN A 33 -16.22 17.96 -4.08
CA ASN A 33 -15.75 17.34 -5.33
C ASN A 33 -14.68 18.16 -6.04
N GLU A 34 -14.81 19.50 -6.09
CA GLU A 34 -13.79 20.39 -6.65
C GLU A 34 -12.49 20.32 -5.82
N SER A 35 -12.58 20.30 -4.50
CA SER A 35 -11.42 20.14 -3.61
C SER A 35 -10.72 18.81 -3.82
N LYS A 36 -11.47 17.69 -3.89
CA LYS A 36 -10.92 16.36 -4.11
C LYS A 36 -10.21 16.24 -5.47
N SER A 37 -10.83 16.78 -6.52
CA SER A 37 -10.22 16.85 -7.86
C SER A 37 -8.91 17.66 -7.84
N ILE A 38 -8.83 18.77 -7.11
CA ILE A 38 -7.57 19.54 -6.98
C ILE A 38 -6.50 18.74 -6.23
N VAL A 39 -6.86 18.04 -5.15
CA VAL A 39 -5.87 17.23 -4.40
C VAL A 39 -5.33 16.11 -5.29
N ASP A 40 -6.19 15.39 -6.01
CA ASP A 40 -5.79 14.30 -6.88
C ASP A 40 -5.02 14.81 -8.13
N GLU A 41 -5.34 15.99 -8.67
CA GLU A 41 -4.66 16.54 -9.86
C GLU A 41 -3.38 17.32 -9.53
N THR A 42 -3.26 17.91 -8.34
CA THR A 42 -2.14 18.81 -8.00
C THR A 42 -1.21 18.22 -6.94
N VAL A 43 -1.77 17.53 -5.94
CA VAL A 43 -0.97 16.96 -4.84
C VAL A 43 -0.53 15.55 -5.18
N PHE A 44 -1.43 14.73 -5.71
CA PHE A 44 -1.14 13.34 -6.05
C PHE A 44 -1.48 12.98 -7.50
N PRO A 45 -0.95 13.68 -8.52
CA PRO A 45 -1.22 13.30 -9.90
C PRO A 45 -0.65 11.89 -10.19
N HIS A 46 -1.40 11.11 -10.97
CA HIS A 46 -1.07 9.72 -11.30
C HIS A 46 -0.43 9.55 -12.69
N ASP A 47 -0.33 10.62 -13.47
CA ASP A 47 0.14 10.62 -14.87
C ASP A 47 1.44 11.40 -15.10
N GLU A 48 2.05 11.95 -14.04
CA GLU A 48 3.34 12.63 -14.10
C GLU A 48 4.18 12.43 -12.83
N VAL A 49 5.48 12.74 -12.94
CA VAL A 49 6.38 12.91 -11.80
C VAL A 49 6.42 14.40 -11.47
N ILE A 50 6.08 14.77 -10.24
CA ILE A 50 6.08 16.18 -9.81
C ILE A 50 7.45 16.58 -9.25
N ASP A 51 7.81 17.85 -9.39
CA ASP A 51 9.00 18.41 -8.74
C ASP A 51 8.68 18.85 -7.30
N VAL A 52 9.53 18.44 -6.36
CA VAL A 52 9.53 18.95 -4.98
C VAL A 52 10.91 19.48 -4.64
N TYR A 53 11.00 20.77 -4.32
CA TYR A 53 12.23 21.42 -3.90
C TYR A 53 12.18 21.64 -2.38
N ILE A 54 13.20 21.20 -1.66
CA ILE A 54 13.36 21.51 -0.23
C ILE A 54 14.66 22.29 -0.06
N ASP A 55 14.56 23.49 0.52
CA ASP A 55 15.69 24.38 0.79
C ASP A 55 15.93 24.47 2.30
N PHE A 56 17.05 23.93 2.73
CA PHE A 56 17.51 23.96 4.11
C PHE A 56 18.64 24.96 4.27
N ASP A 57 18.75 25.53 5.47
CA ASP A 57 20.02 26.06 5.94
C ASP A 57 21.09 24.93 5.96
N GLU A 58 22.30 25.23 5.46
CA GLU A 58 23.36 24.21 5.26
C GLU A 58 23.76 23.50 6.56
N ASP A 59 23.89 24.25 7.66
CA ASP A 59 24.25 23.69 8.97
C ASP A 59 23.12 22.80 9.49
N THR A 60 21.87 23.23 9.29
CA THR A 60 20.66 22.49 9.69
C THR A 60 20.53 21.17 8.92
N TYR A 61 20.73 21.17 7.60
CA TYR A 61 20.72 19.95 6.79
C TYR A 61 21.84 18.98 7.22
N THR A 62 23.05 19.51 7.44
CA THR A 62 24.19 18.71 7.89
C THR A 62 23.89 18.02 9.21
N ASP A 63 23.36 18.76 10.19
CA ASP A 63 23.00 18.21 11.50
C ASP A 63 21.89 17.16 11.41
N MET A 64 20.86 17.39 10.59
CA MET A 64 19.79 16.41 10.34
C MET A 64 20.35 15.10 9.78
N ILE A 65 21.32 15.15 8.86
CA ILE A 65 21.92 13.95 8.25
C ILE A 65 22.86 13.24 9.23
N GLU A 66 23.68 13.98 9.97
CA GLU A 66 24.60 13.41 10.97
C GLU A 66 23.84 12.79 12.16
N ASN A 67 22.69 13.33 12.51
CA ASN A 67 21.83 12.87 13.60
C ASN A 67 20.51 12.24 13.10
N ALA A 68 20.51 11.68 11.88
CA ALA A 68 19.29 11.19 11.21
C ALA A 68 18.46 10.21 12.06
N MET A 69 19.09 9.38 12.90
CA MET A 69 18.39 8.43 13.76
C MET A 69 17.60 9.07 14.92
N ALA A 70 17.84 10.34 15.22
CA ALA A 70 17.10 11.07 16.25
C ALA A 70 15.71 11.52 15.75
N GLU A 71 15.49 11.54 14.43
CA GLU A 71 14.23 11.98 13.81
C GLU A 71 13.79 13.37 14.31
N GLU A 72 14.74 14.26 14.56
CA GLU A 72 14.44 15.62 15.00
C GLU A 72 13.83 16.44 13.86
N MET A 73 12.77 17.18 14.17
CA MET A 73 12.13 18.07 13.21
C MET A 73 12.99 19.31 13.01
N VAL A 74 13.39 19.57 11.77
CA VAL A 74 14.12 20.76 11.36
C VAL A 74 13.26 21.63 10.45
N MET A 75 13.64 22.89 10.31
CA MET A 75 12.92 23.88 9.50
C MET A 75 13.51 23.94 8.08
N ALA A 76 12.63 24.02 7.08
CA ALA A 76 13.00 24.23 5.68
C ALA A 76 11.90 24.99 4.92
N ASP A 77 12.25 25.58 3.79
CA ASP A 77 11.28 26.03 2.80
C ASP A 77 11.03 24.91 1.79
N ILE A 78 9.79 24.77 1.31
CA ILE A 78 9.42 23.75 0.33
C ILE A 78 8.64 24.36 -0.84
N VAL A 79 8.95 23.94 -2.06
CA VAL A 79 8.13 24.18 -3.25
C VAL A 79 7.61 22.84 -3.73
N TYR A 80 6.34 22.56 -3.46
CA TYR A 80 5.67 21.32 -3.83
C TYR A 80 4.84 21.53 -5.09
N ASN A 81 5.23 20.91 -6.20
CA ASN A 81 4.55 21.05 -7.49
C ASN A 81 4.25 22.53 -7.87
N GLY A 82 5.25 23.40 -7.67
CA GLY A 82 5.15 24.84 -7.92
C GLY A 82 4.47 25.67 -6.81
N ILE A 83 3.99 25.06 -5.73
CA ILE A 83 3.35 25.74 -4.59
C ILE A 83 4.38 25.92 -3.47
N SER A 84 4.65 27.17 -3.10
CA SER A 84 5.67 27.51 -2.10
C SER A 84 5.10 27.61 -0.69
N PHE A 85 5.82 27.02 0.26
CA PHE A 85 5.58 27.11 1.69
C PHE A 85 6.90 27.44 2.40
N SER A 86 6.83 28.28 3.42
CA SER A 86 7.97 28.61 4.27
C SER A 86 7.79 28.02 5.66
N ASP A 87 8.91 27.84 6.36
CA ASP A 87 8.95 27.37 7.74
C ASP A 87 8.23 26.01 7.93
N VAL A 88 8.50 25.06 7.06
CA VAL A 88 7.94 23.70 7.11
C VAL A 88 8.81 22.79 7.99
N GLY A 89 8.16 21.93 8.77
CA GLY A 89 8.84 20.88 9.52
C GLY A 89 9.25 19.74 8.59
N ILE A 90 10.54 19.41 8.53
CA ILE A 90 11.06 18.23 7.84
C ILE A 90 11.87 17.40 8.82
N ARG A 91 11.73 16.07 8.75
CA ARG A 91 12.62 15.14 9.46
C ARG A 91 12.84 13.87 8.67
N THR A 92 13.94 13.19 8.95
CA THR A 92 14.10 11.78 8.57
C THR A 92 13.03 10.91 9.23
N LYS A 93 12.66 9.80 8.58
CA LYS A 93 11.69 8.82 9.09
C LYS A 93 12.07 7.39 8.70
N GLY A 94 11.50 6.45 9.43
CA GLY A 94 11.51 5.02 9.11
C GLY A 94 12.12 4.18 10.22
N ASN A 95 11.99 2.85 10.10
CA ASN A 95 12.60 1.90 11.03
C ASN A 95 13.81 1.23 10.37
N SER A 96 13.59 0.17 9.59
CA SER A 96 14.65 -0.57 8.90
C SER A 96 15.38 0.28 7.86
N SER A 97 14.65 1.06 7.05
CA SER A 97 15.23 1.93 6.03
C SER A 97 16.12 3.03 6.63
N LEU A 98 15.66 3.69 7.70
CA LEU A 98 16.44 4.70 8.42
C LEU A 98 17.74 4.13 8.99
N ARG A 99 17.65 3.01 9.69
CA ARG A 99 18.81 2.33 10.30
C ARG A 99 19.80 1.85 9.25
N ASP A 100 19.33 1.26 8.15
CA ASP A 100 20.20 0.73 7.10
C ASP A 100 20.96 1.86 6.38
N VAL A 101 20.28 2.95 6.03
CA VAL A 101 20.91 4.12 5.42
C VAL A 101 21.95 4.73 6.37
N ALA A 102 21.60 4.94 7.65
CA ALA A 102 22.53 5.48 8.64
C ALA A 102 23.76 4.57 8.85
N ASN A 103 23.55 3.25 8.97
CA ASN A 103 24.64 2.29 9.15
C ASN A 103 25.59 2.21 7.95
N LYS A 104 25.10 2.52 6.75
CA LYS A 104 25.89 2.59 5.51
C LYS A 104 26.52 3.97 5.31
N ASN A 105 26.32 4.92 6.22
CA ASN A 105 26.67 6.35 6.07
C ASN A 105 26.07 6.94 4.78
N GLY A 106 24.87 6.48 4.42
CA GLY A 106 24.11 7.03 3.29
C GLY A 106 23.36 8.31 3.69
N ILE A 107 22.84 8.98 2.67
CA ILE A 107 22.08 10.25 2.84
C ILE A 107 20.63 10.15 2.37
N ARG A 108 20.28 9.07 1.66
CA ARG A 108 18.97 8.87 1.03
C ARG A 108 17.94 8.37 2.04
N TYR A 109 17.56 9.23 2.97
CA TYR A 109 16.52 8.93 3.95
C TYR A 109 15.13 9.17 3.36
N SER A 110 14.13 8.42 3.85
CA SER A 110 12.75 8.86 3.73
C SER A 110 12.55 10.12 4.59
N LEU A 111 11.71 11.04 4.12
CA LEU A 111 11.42 12.30 4.83
C LEU A 111 9.94 12.35 5.22
N LYS A 112 9.66 12.87 6.42
CA LYS A 112 8.32 13.32 6.81
C LYS A 112 8.27 14.84 6.66
N VAL A 113 7.24 15.31 5.97
CA VAL A 113 6.93 16.73 5.76
C VAL A 113 5.74 17.08 6.63
N ASP A 114 5.84 18.18 7.37
CA ASP A 114 4.85 18.66 8.33
C ASP A 114 4.64 20.18 8.14
N PHE A 115 3.65 20.54 7.32
CA PHE A 115 3.39 21.91 6.90
C PHE A 115 2.98 22.80 8.08
N ASP A 116 2.24 22.26 9.06
CA ASP A 116 1.73 23.03 10.20
C ASP A 116 2.60 22.94 11.46
N TYR A 117 3.82 22.39 11.37
CA TYR A 117 4.69 22.21 12.54
C TYR A 117 5.13 23.55 13.17
N TYR A 118 5.52 24.53 12.35
CA TYR A 118 5.95 25.86 12.83
C TYR A 118 4.93 26.97 12.56
N ILE A 119 4.03 26.77 11.58
CA ILE A 119 2.97 27.71 11.23
C ILE A 119 1.63 27.00 11.35
N ASP A 120 0.91 27.28 12.43
CA ASP A 120 -0.43 26.73 12.67
C ASP A 120 -1.35 26.87 11.44
N ASP A 121 -2.15 25.84 11.17
CA ASP A 121 -3.13 25.75 10.09
C ASP A 121 -2.56 25.83 8.64
N GLN A 122 -1.24 25.80 8.45
CA GLN A 122 -0.64 25.71 7.12
C GLN A 122 -0.87 24.32 6.52
N SER A 123 -1.47 24.26 5.33
CA SER A 123 -1.75 23.00 4.64
C SER A 123 -1.68 23.14 3.12
N LEU A 124 -1.36 22.03 2.47
CA LEU A 124 -1.43 21.85 1.03
C LEU A 124 -2.81 21.28 0.67
N TYR A 125 -3.75 22.18 0.32
CA TYR A 125 -5.15 21.83 0.01
C TYR A 125 -5.83 20.94 1.07
N GLY A 126 -5.58 21.23 2.36
CA GLY A 126 -6.14 20.48 3.49
C GLY A 126 -5.24 19.35 4.01
N ILE A 127 -4.16 19.02 3.30
CA ILE A 127 -3.15 18.06 3.74
C ILE A 127 -2.06 18.80 4.52
N ASN A 128 -1.87 18.43 5.78
CA ASN A 128 -0.82 19.03 6.61
C ASN A 128 0.44 18.17 6.72
N LYS A 129 0.40 16.88 6.36
CA LYS A 129 1.56 15.99 6.44
C LYS A 129 1.68 15.06 5.24
N LEU A 130 2.91 14.84 4.79
CA LEU A 130 3.26 13.93 3.70
C LEU A 130 4.47 13.08 4.08
N ASN A 131 4.59 11.92 3.44
CA ASN A 131 5.77 11.08 3.54
C ASN A 131 6.45 11.02 2.17
N LEU A 132 7.70 11.44 2.07
CA LEU A 132 8.54 11.23 0.90
C LEU A 132 9.34 9.94 1.14
N ASN A 133 8.83 8.82 0.65
CA ASN A 133 9.44 7.51 0.77
C ASN A 133 10.62 7.39 -0.21
N ASN A 134 11.75 6.95 0.31
CA ASN A 134 12.99 6.76 -0.44
C ASN A 134 13.02 5.50 -1.33
N ILE A 135 11.90 4.77 -1.42
CA ILE A 135 11.73 3.55 -2.20
C ILE A 135 12.71 2.45 -1.74
N TYR A 136 12.79 2.28 -0.42
CA TYR A 136 13.72 1.35 0.19
C TYR A 136 13.35 -0.11 -0.11
N ASN A 137 14.35 -0.88 -0.54
CA ASN A 137 14.27 -2.32 -0.79
C ASN A 137 13.26 -2.75 -1.87
N ASP A 138 12.90 -1.82 -2.75
CA ASP A 138 12.10 -2.07 -3.95
C ASP A 138 12.96 -1.77 -5.21
N SER A 139 13.45 -2.82 -5.87
CA SER A 139 14.20 -2.68 -7.11
C SER A 139 13.32 -2.34 -8.31
N THR A 140 12.01 -2.59 -8.23
CA THR A 140 11.06 -2.22 -9.30
C THR A 140 10.74 -0.73 -9.28
N MET A 141 10.93 -0.07 -8.14
CA MET A 141 10.49 1.30 -7.86
C MET A 141 8.98 1.54 -8.00
N MET A 142 8.16 0.49 -8.13
CA MET A 142 6.74 0.56 -8.50
C MET A 142 5.80 -0.16 -7.55
N VAL A 143 6.27 -1.12 -6.74
CA VAL A 143 5.33 -2.02 -6.06
C VAL A 143 4.48 -1.29 -5.02
N GLU A 144 5.04 -0.31 -4.28
CA GLU A 144 4.24 0.46 -3.31
C GLU A 144 3.15 1.29 -4.02
N TYR A 145 3.48 1.95 -5.14
CA TYR A 145 2.52 2.70 -5.96
C TYR A 145 1.40 1.78 -6.49
N ILE A 146 1.78 0.63 -7.07
CA ILE A 146 0.82 -0.37 -7.56
C ILE A 146 -0.05 -0.91 -6.41
N GLY A 147 0.52 -1.14 -5.23
CA GLY A 147 -0.21 -1.62 -4.06
C GLY A 147 -1.37 -0.70 -3.67
N TYR A 148 -1.14 0.61 -3.67
CA TYR A 148 -2.21 1.59 -3.39
C TYR A 148 -3.22 1.71 -4.54
N GLU A 149 -2.80 1.57 -5.80
CA GLU A 149 -3.72 1.50 -6.95
C GLU A 149 -4.66 0.28 -6.86
N LEU A 150 -4.19 -0.87 -6.36
CA LEU A 150 -5.03 -2.05 -6.13
C LEU A 150 -6.08 -1.81 -5.05
N MET A 151 -5.75 -1.04 -4.01
CA MET A 151 -6.75 -0.63 -3.01
C MET A 151 -7.80 0.30 -3.63
N ALA A 152 -7.40 1.20 -4.53
CA ALA A 152 -8.32 2.06 -5.26
C ALA A 152 -9.24 1.28 -6.21
N GLU A 153 -8.74 0.23 -6.89
CA GLU A 153 -9.55 -0.68 -7.72
C GLU A 153 -10.67 -1.35 -6.91
N LEU A 154 -10.43 -1.63 -5.63
CA LEU A 154 -11.42 -2.19 -4.71
C LEU A 154 -12.33 -1.14 -4.07
N ASP A 155 -12.21 0.15 -4.42
CA ASP A 155 -12.90 1.26 -3.74
C ASP A 155 -12.64 1.20 -2.22
N ALA A 156 -11.39 0.94 -1.85
CA ALA A 156 -10.94 0.93 -0.45
C ALA A 156 -10.28 2.27 -0.10
N VAL A 157 -10.48 2.70 1.15
CA VAL A 157 -9.79 3.88 1.68
C VAL A 157 -8.33 3.52 1.96
N ALA A 158 -7.41 4.17 1.25
CA ALA A 158 -5.98 4.01 1.41
C ALA A 158 -5.25 5.33 1.11
N PRO A 159 -4.01 5.51 1.59
CA PRO A 159 -3.17 6.65 1.24
C PRO A 159 -3.09 6.89 -0.27
N ARG A 160 -3.23 8.16 -0.68
CA ARG A 160 -2.90 8.60 -2.04
C ARG A 160 -1.39 8.62 -2.26
N THR A 161 -0.95 8.42 -3.50
CA THR A 161 0.48 8.42 -3.84
C THR A 161 0.79 9.13 -5.17
N THR A 162 1.99 9.68 -5.29
CA THR A 162 2.54 10.20 -6.56
C THR A 162 4.06 10.13 -6.55
N TYR A 163 4.68 10.06 -7.73
CA TYR A 163 6.13 10.11 -7.85
C TYR A 163 6.65 11.53 -7.76
N VAL A 164 7.78 11.69 -7.08
CA VAL A 164 8.43 12.98 -6.83
C VAL A 164 9.86 12.96 -7.34
N ALA A 165 10.20 13.92 -8.20
CA ALA A 165 11.58 14.33 -8.42
C ALA A 165 11.98 15.26 -7.27
N LEU A 166 12.70 14.71 -6.29
CA LEU A 166 13.11 15.47 -5.10
C LEU A 166 14.39 16.25 -5.42
N HIS A 167 14.39 17.53 -5.09
CA HIS A 167 15.56 18.41 -5.13
C HIS A 167 15.84 18.93 -3.73
N ILE A 168 17.11 18.85 -3.29
CA ILE A 168 17.55 19.36 -1.99
C ILE A 168 18.59 20.46 -2.25
N ASN A 169 18.36 21.66 -1.70
CA ASN A 169 19.23 22.83 -1.83
C ASN A 169 19.61 23.15 -3.29
N GLY A 170 18.62 23.03 -4.19
CA GLY A 170 18.74 23.34 -5.61
C GLY A 170 19.31 22.24 -6.50
N GLU A 171 19.70 21.09 -5.94
CA GLU A 171 20.24 19.96 -6.70
C GLU A 171 19.25 18.80 -6.72
N TYR A 172 19.12 18.13 -7.87
CA TYR A 172 18.32 16.91 -7.98
C TYR A 172 18.92 15.83 -7.08
N PHE A 173 18.10 15.32 -6.17
CA PHE A 173 18.49 14.37 -5.14
C PHE A 173 18.13 12.93 -5.50
N GLY A 174 16.95 12.73 -6.11
CA GLY A 174 16.51 11.43 -6.59
C GLY A 174 15.00 11.30 -6.74
N LEU A 175 14.56 10.16 -7.29
CA LEU A 175 13.16 9.80 -7.44
C LEU A 175 12.63 9.25 -6.12
N TYR A 176 11.53 9.81 -5.62
CA TYR A 176 10.87 9.41 -4.37
C TYR A 176 9.40 9.07 -4.65
N LEU A 177 8.76 8.35 -3.74
CA LEU A 177 7.31 8.18 -3.74
C LEU A 177 6.72 9.04 -2.62
N CYS A 178 5.87 10.01 -2.98
CA CYS A 178 5.06 10.72 -1.99
C CYS A 178 3.87 9.84 -1.60
N VAL A 179 3.69 9.62 -0.31
CA VAL A 179 2.58 8.86 0.27
C VAL A 179 1.88 9.75 1.29
N GLU A 180 0.56 9.85 1.15
CA GLU A 180 -0.29 10.57 2.09
C GLU A 180 -0.12 10.06 3.52
N GLN A 181 -0.05 10.98 4.48
CA GLN A 181 0.00 10.58 5.89
C GLN A 181 -1.41 10.23 6.39
N VAL A 182 -1.57 9.01 6.91
CA VAL A 182 -2.76 8.64 7.69
C VAL A 182 -2.70 9.39 9.03
N ASN A 183 -3.50 10.44 9.17
CA ASN A 183 -3.65 11.25 10.37
C ASN A 183 -5.07 11.86 10.43
N GLU A 184 -5.30 12.84 11.28
CA GLU A 184 -6.60 13.50 11.47
C GLU A 184 -7.15 14.13 10.17
N THR A 185 -6.29 14.65 9.29
CA THR A 185 -6.73 15.22 8.00
C THR A 185 -7.21 14.14 7.04
N PHE A 186 -6.46 13.04 6.92
CA PHE A 186 -6.88 11.84 6.19
C PHE A 186 -8.21 11.30 6.72
N LEU A 187 -8.32 11.15 8.04
CA LEU A 187 -9.54 10.63 8.67
C LEU A 187 -10.74 11.54 8.41
N LYS A 188 -10.53 12.87 8.44
CA LYS A 188 -11.58 13.83 8.12
C LYS A 188 -12.02 13.73 6.66
N ASP A 189 -11.08 13.63 5.73
CA ASP A 189 -11.34 13.57 4.29
C ASP A 189 -12.09 12.29 3.90
N HIS A 190 -11.64 11.14 4.41
CA HIS A 190 -12.18 9.84 4.01
C HIS A 190 -13.39 9.37 4.83
N TYR A 191 -13.46 9.69 6.13
CA TYR A 191 -14.51 9.19 7.02
C TYR A 191 -15.42 10.30 7.58
N GLY A 192 -15.12 11.57 7.31
CA GLY A 192 -15.86 12.71 7.87
C GLY A 192 -15.65 12.92 9.37
N ASN A 193 -14.80 12.11 10.01
CA ASN A 193 -14.57 12.08 11.46
C ASN A 193 -13.06 12.00 11.73
N ALA A 194 -12.54 12.96 12.50
CA ALA A 194 -11.11 13.02 12.85
C ALA A 194 -10.83 12.72 14.34
N ASN A 195 -11.89 12.48 15.13
CA ASN A 195 -11.80 12.48 16.60
C ASN A 195 -11.72 11.07 17.21
N GLY A 196 -11.78 10.02 16.38
CA GLY A 196 -11.68 8.65 16.84
C GLY A 196 -10.23 8.22 17.08
N GLU A 197 -10.02 7.17 17.86
CA GLU A 197 -8.68 6.61 18.09
C GLU A 197 -8.08 6.03 16.80
N LEU A 198 -6.87 6.46 16.45
CA LEU A 198 -6.09 5.93 15.33
C LEU A 198 -4.88 5.15 15.86
N TYR A 199 -4.95 3.83 15.79
CA TYR A 199 -3.86 2.95 16.23
C TYR A 199 -2.95 2.62 15.04
N LYS A 200 -1.64 2.61 15.28
CA LYS A 200 -0.63 2.09 14.34
C LYS A 200 0.28 1.10 15.08
N PRO A 201 -0.13 -0.16 15.21
CA PRO A 201 0.58 -1.11 16.04
C PRO A 201 1.96 -1.46 15.46
N ASP A 202 2.96 -1.62 16.33
CA ASP A 202 4.33 -2.04 15.97
C ASP A 202 4.81 -3.13 16.93
N MET A 203 4.41 -4.38 16.65
CA MET A 203 4.91 -5.60 17.31
C MET A 203 4.75 -5.64 18.85
N GLY A 204 3.82 -4.88 19.41
CA GLY A 204 3.57 -4.84 20.85
C GLY A 204 2.45 -5.80 21.30
N VAL A 205 2.21 -5.88 22.61
CA VAL A 205 1.13 -6.74 23.13
C VAL A 205 -0.22 -6.20 22.66
N GLY A 206 -1.01 -7.07 22.03
CA GLY A 206 -2.32 -6.72 21.45
C GLY A 206 -2.29 -6.40 19.95
N SER A 207 -1.11 -6.23 19.35
CA SER A 207 -0.99 -5.93 17.92
C SER A 207 -1.45 -7.10 17.02
N ASP A 208 -1.52 -8.31 17.56
CA ASP A 208 -2.07 -9.51 16.92
C ASP A 208 -3.60 -9.64 17.06
N LEU A 209 -4.25 -8.68 17.73
CA LEU A 209 -5.68 -8.64 18.01
C LEU A 209 -6.20 -9.79 18.88
N LYS A 210 -5.33 -10.43 19.68
CA LYS A 210 -5.76 -11.44 20.67
C LYS A 210 -6.39 -10.77 21.89
N TYR A 211 -7.53 -11.29 22.33
CA TYR A 211 -8.09 -10.91 23.61
C TYR A 211 -7.26 -11.48 24.77
N ILE A 212 -6.84 -10.61 25.69
CA ILE A 212 -6.02 -10.98 26.86
C ILE A 212 -6.82 -10.76 28.14
N SER A 213 -7.40 -9.57 28.32
CA SER A 213 -8.19 -9.22 29.50
C SER A 213 -9.03 -7.96 29.28
N ASP A 214 -9.87 -7.61 30.27
CA ASP A 214 -10.61 -6.34 30.31
C ASP A 214 -9.76 -5.13 30.71
N ASN A 215 -8.47 -5.32 30.98
CA ASN A 215 -7.58 -4.25 31.43
C ASN A 215 -6.84 -3.63 30.24
N SER A 216 -7.12 -2.36 29.94
CA SER A 216 -6.46 -1.62 28.85
C SER A 216 -4.93 -1.61 28.95
N ASP A 217 -4.39 -1.60 30.18
CA ASP A 217 -2.96 -1.54 30.43
C ASP A 217 -2.22 -2.83 30.00
N ASP A 218 -2.93 -3.93 29.77
CA ASP A 218 -2.34 -5.19 29.31
C ASP A 218 -1.97 -5.13 27.81
N TYR A 219 -2.53 -4.18 27.05
CA TYR A 219 -2.35 -4.02 25.60
C TYR A 219 -1.30 -2.96 25.27
N THR A 220 -0.06 -3.19 25.72
CA THR A 220 1.03 -2.20 25.64
C THR A 220 1.47 -1.83 24.22
N GLY A 221 1.07 -2.61 23.22
CA GLY A 221 1.29 -2.32 21.79
C GLY A 221 0.17 -1.54 21.12
N MET A 222 -0.90 -1.24 21.85
CA MET A 222 -2.12 -0.63 21.28
C MET A 222 -2.44 0.69 21.97
N PHE A 223 -1.87 1.75 21.44
CA PHE A 223 -2.15 3.13 21.85
C PHE A 223 -2.44 3.98 20.60
N PRO A 224 -3.41 4.88 20.66
CA PRO A 224 -3.69 5.77 19.53
C PRO A 224 -2.56 6.79 19.34
N GLU A 225 -2.17 7.02 18.10
CA GLU A 225 -1.14 8.01 17.75
C GLU A 225 -1.67 9.45 17.82
N ASN A 226 -2.99 9.65 17.66
CA ASN A 226 -3.64 10.96 17.56
C ASN A 226 -4.25 11.47 18.86
N LEU A 227 -4.35 10.65 19.91
CA LEU A 227 -5.04 11.00 21.16
C LEU A 227 -4.21 10.66 22.40
N SER A 228 -4.09 11.63 23.30
CA SER A 228 -3.41 11.42 24.59
C SER A 228 -4.31 10.89 25.70
N ASN A 229 -5.63 10.95 25.52
CA ASN A 229 -6.62 10.48 26.49
C ASN A 229 -7.59 9.52 25.80
N TYR A 230 -7.49 8.24 26.12
CA TYR A 230 -8.22 7.14 25.52
C TYR A 230 -8.48 6.05 26.57
N SER A 231 -9.37 5.10 26.27
CA SER A 231 -9.73 4.01 27.21
C SER A 231 -9.48 2.60 26.69
N ASN A 232 -9.25 2.43 25.38
CA ASN A 232 -9.18 1.13 24.68
C ASN A 232 -10.42 0.23 24.87
N LYS A 233 -11.54 0.73 25.41
CA LYS A 233 -12.71 -0.10 25.68
C LYS A 233 -13.27 -0.74 24.41
N ASP A 234 -13.40 0.04 23.34
CA ASP A 234 -13.97 -0.46 22.08
C ASP A 234 -12.98 -1.39 21.37
N LEU A 235 -11.68 -1.13 21.50
CA LEU A 235 -10.62 -2.03 21.02
C LEU A 235 -10.69 -3.41 21.72
N ILE A 236 -10.88 -3.41 23.04
CA ILE A 236 -11.06 -4.65 23.81
C ILE A 236 -12.34 -5.37 23.37
N GLU A 237 -13.43 -4.64 23.12
CA GLU A 237 -14.67 -5.23 22.60
C GLU A 237 -14.47 -5.85 21.22
N LEU A 238 -13.73 -5.20 20.31
CA LEU A 238 -13.35 -5.78 19.02
C LEU A 238 -12.63 -7.11 19.21
N MET A 239 -11.58 -7.16 20.04
CA MET A 239 -10.80 -8.38 20.28
C MET A 239 -11.63 -9.49 20.91
N LYS A 240 -12.58 -9.16 21.80
CA LYS A 240 -13.52 -10.13 22.36
C LYS A 240 -14.47 -10.69 21.31
N VAL A 241 -15.05 -9.84 20.46
CA VAL A 241 -15.97 -10.29 19.41
C VAL A 241 -15.25 -11.19 18.41
N ILE A 242 -13.97 -10.91 18.12
CA ILE A 242 -13.11 -11.79 17.30
C ILE A 242 -12.91 -13.15 17.98
N GLU A 243 -12.52 -13.17 19.26
CA GLU A 243 -12.16 -14.40 19.99
C GLU A 243 -13.37 -15.25 20.40
N GLU A 244 -14.40 -14.64 21.00
CA GLU A 244 -15.56 -15.34 21.56
C GLU A 244 -16.62 -15.64 20.49
N GLY A 245 -16.47 -15.05 19.30
CA GLY A 245 -17.47 -15.02 18.25
C GLY A 245 -18.59 -14.02 18.54
N GLY A 246 -19.25 -13.54 17.49
CA GLY A 246 -20.29 -12.54 17.60
C GLY A 246 -20.60 -11.88 16.27
N ASN A 247 -21.26 -10.72 16.33
CA ASN A 247 -21.46 -9.92 15.13
C ASN A 247 -20.23 -9.03 14.88
N LEU A 248 -19.27 -9.51 14.09
CA LEU A 248 -18.05 -8.76 13.79
C LEU A 248 -18.34 -7.40 13.14
N GLU A 249 -19.38 -7.32 12.29
CA GLU A 249 -19.82 -6.07 11.67
C GLU A 249 -20.34 -5.02 12.65
N SER A 250 -20.61 -5.40 13.92
CA SER A 250 -20.99 -4.42 14.94
C SER A 250 -19.82 -3.64 15.52
N VAL A 251 -18.58 -4.11 15.31
CA VAL A 251 -17.35 -3.54 15.87
C VAL A 251 -16.27 -3.30 14.82
N LEU A 252 -16.39 -3.87 13.62
CA LEU A 252 -15.44 -3.72 12.53
C LEU A 252 -16.21 -3.54 11.21
N ASN A 253 -15.80 -2.59 10.40
CA ASN A 253 -16.15 -2.59 8.99
C ASN A 253 -15.42 -3.74 8.31
N VAL A 254 -16.07 -4.90 8.24
CA VAL A 254 -15.49 -6.13 7.70
C VAL A 254 -15.02 -5.94 6.26
N ASP A 255 -15.71 -5.14 5.43
CA ASP A 255 -15.27 -4.88 4.05
C ASP A 255 -13.90 -4.21 3.97
N SER A 256 -13.61 -3.25 4.86
CA SER A 256 -12.29 -2.59 4.89
C SER A 256 -11.17 -3.61 5.08
N PHE A 257 -11.38 -4.59 5.97
CA PHE A 257 -10.42 -5.66 6.21
C PHE A 257 -10.37 -6.68 5.07
N LEU A 258 -11.52 -7.10 4.51
CA LEU A 258 -11.56 -8.07 3.41
C LEU A 258 -10.88 -7.55 2.13
N LYS A 259 -11.07 -6.26 1.80
CA LYS A 259 -10.39 -5.62 0.66
C LYS A 259 -8.88 -5.58 0.86
N TYR A 260 -8.42 -5.20 2.06
CA TYR A 260 -7.01 -5.29 2.43
C TYR A 260 -6.48 -6.72 2.33
N LEU A 261 -7.19 -7.69 2.91
CA LEU A 261 -6.77 -9.09 2.92
C LEU A 261 -6.66 -9.63 1.49
N ALA A 262 -7.61 -9.32 0.61
CA ALA A 262 -7.56 -9.69 -0.80
C ALA A 262 -6.32 -9.11 -1.49
N MET A 263 -6.09 -7.80 -1.39
CA MET A 263 -4.89 -7.16 -1.96
C MET A 263 -3.61 -7.77 -1.39
N SER A 264 -3.53 -7.91 -0.07
CA SER A 264 -2.37 -8.43 0.64
C SER A 264 -2.07 -9.89 0.25
N THR A 265 -3.08 -10.74 0.12
CA THR A 265 -2.93 -12.15 -0.31
C THR A 265 -2.59 -12.29 -1.79
N VAL A 266 -3.17 -11.46 -2.67
CA VAL A 266 -2.87 -11.51 -4.10
C VAL A 266 -1.43 -11.05 -4.35
N THR A 267 -0.99 -10.03 -3.62
CA THR A 267 0.34 -9.43 -3.77
C THR A 267 1.42 -10.06 -2.89
N ILE A 268 1.10 -10.95 -1.95
CA ILE A 268 2.08 -11.52 -1.01
C ILE A 268 2.74 -10.42 -0.16
N HIS A 269 1.93 -9.52 0.39
CA HIS A 269 2.40 -8.59 1.40
C HIS A 269 2.60 -9.37 2.70
N LEU A 270 3.87 -9.58 3.12
CA LEU A 270 4.20 -10.39 4.29
C LEU A 270 5.05 -9.64 5.33
N ASP A 271 5.28 -8.33 5.18
CA ASP A 271 5.81 -7.50 6.27
C ASP A 271 4.64 -6.91 7.09
N ASN A 272 3.72 -7.75 7.56
CA ASN A 272 2.43 -7.29 8.07
C ASN A 272 1.77 -8.27 9.06
N TYR A 273 0.45 -8.13 9.24
CA TYR A 273 -0.36 -9.02 10.08
C TYR A 273 -0.28 -10.51 9.69
N GLN A 274 -0.19 -10.89 8.41
CA GLN A 274 -0.25 -12.28 7.92
C GLN A 274 1.00 -13.12 8.19
N SER A 275 2.09 -12.51 8.64
CA SER A 275 3.38 -13.21 8.84
C SER A 275 3.87 -13.24 10.28
N GLY A 276 3.04 -12.80 11.22
CA GLY A 276 3.39 -12.74 12.64
C GLY A 276 4.18 -11.50 13.02
N MET A 277 4.35 -10.56 12.08
CA MET A 277 4.91 -9.25 12.38
C MET A 277 3.87 -8.33 13.03
N PHE A 278 2.58 -8.46 12.70
CA PHE A 278 1.51 -7.72 13.39
C PHE A 278 1.68 -6.18 13.38
N HIS A 279 2.26 -5.63 12.31
CA HIS A 279 2.36 -4.19 12.04
C HIS A 279 1.96 -3.87 10.59
N ASN A 280 2.26 -2.66 10.13
CA ASN A 280 1.95 -2.15 8.77
C ASN A 280 0.44 -2.12 8.45
N TYR A 281 -0.35 -1.75 9.45
CA TYR A 281 -1.74 -1.36 9.30
C TYR A 281 -2.07 -0.23 10.28
N TYR A 282 -3.10 0.54 9.97
CA TYR A 282 -3.80 1.33 10.97
C TYR A 282 -5.15 0.71 11.26
N LEU A 283 -5.58 0.87 12.51
CA LEU A 283 -6.93 0.57 12.95
C LEU A 283 -7.55 1.87 13.45
N TYR A 284 -8.65 2.31 12.83
CA TYR A 284 -9.29 3.57 13.16
C TYR A 284 -10.68 3.33 13.78
N ASN A 285 -10.90 3.80 15.02
CA ASN A 285 -12.21 3.72 15.67
C ASN A 285 -13.15 4.82 15.14
N ASN A 286 -14.08 4.46 14.25
CA ASN A 286 -15.04 5.39 13.69
C ASN A 286 -16.43 5.25 14.34
N ASN A 287 -16.59 5.81 15.54
CA ASN A 287 -17.84 5.70 16.33
C ASN A 287 -18.17 4.24 16.68
N ASP A 288 -17.25 3.59 17.39
CA ASP A 288 -17.33 2.21 17.90
C ASP A 288 -17.19 1.11 16.84
N VAL A 289 -17.09 1.48 15.56
CA VAL A 289 -16.82 0.57 14.44
C VAL A 289 -15.43 0.85 13.89
N PHE A 290 -14.55 -0.15 13.93
CA PHE A 290 -13.19 -0.02 13.44
C PHE A 290 -13.10 -0.10 11.93
N GLU A 291 -12.22 0.70 11.35
CA GLU A 291 -11.83 0.69 9.94
C GLU A 291 -10.39 0.18 9.85
N TRP A 292 -10.14 -0.73 8.89
CA TRP A 292 -8.79 -1.16 8.56
C TRP A 292 -8.22 -0.26 7.46
N ILE A 293 -7.05 0.34 7.68
CA ILE A 293 -6.37 1.18 6.71
C ILE A 293 -4.99 0.61 6.42
N THR A 294 -4.73 0.35 5.14
CA THR A 294 -3.48 -0.25 4.66
C THR A 294 -2.31 0.74 4.75
N TRP A 295 -1.11 0.22 5.06
CA TRP A 295 0.11 1.00 5.17
C TRP A 295 1.34 0.18 4.74
N ASP A 296 2.39 0.88 4.29
CA ASP A 296 3.74 0.34 4.01
C ASP A 296 3.76 -0.81 3.00
N LEU A 297 3.44 -0.52 1.73
CA LEU A 297 3.33 -1.54 0.67
C LEU A 297 4.61 -1.73 -0.15
N ASN A 298 5.76 -1.29 0.35
CA ASN A 298 7.03 -1.39 -0.38
C ASN A 298 7.59 -2.82 -0.46
N LEU A 299 7.12 -3.76 0.37
CA LEU A 299 7.61 -5.15 0.43
C LEU A 299 6.60 -6.19 -0.04
N ILE A 300 5.69 -5.81 -0.93
CA ILE A 300 4.80 -6.75 -1.63
C ILE A 300 5.56 -7.49 -2.75
N TYR A 301 4.90 -8.47 -3.38
CA TYR A 301 5.42 -9.40 -4.39
C TYR A 301 6.68 -10.14 -3.94
N ASN A 302 6.60 -10.76 -2.76
CA ASN A 302 7.71 -11.46 -2.09
C ASN A 302 8.90 -10.53 -1.74
N GLY A 303 8.65 -9.23 -1.58
CA GLY A 303 9.67 -8.24 -1.21
C GLY A 303 10.20 -8.37 0.22
N PHE A 304 9.52 -9.09 1.11
CA PHE A 304 9.90 -9.26 2.52
C PHE A 304 10.80 -10.50 2.76
N PRO A 305 12.12 -10.36 2.92
CA PRO A 305 13.02 -11.51 2.93
C PRO A 305 12.88 -12.39 4.18
N MET A 306 12.32 -11.86 5.28
CA MET A 306 12.14 -12.62 6.52
C MET A 306 10.99 -13.63 6.45
N ALA A 307 10.08 -13.51 5.47
CA ALA A 307 9.10 -14.55 5.17
C ALA A 307 9.78 -15.85 4.72
N GLY A 308 10.93 -15.73 4.04
CA GLY A 308 11.77 -16.87 3.66
C GLY A 308 11.15 -17.79 2.61
N LEU A 309 10.23 -17.26 1.79
CA LEU A 309 9.66 -17.94 0.62
C LEU A 309 10.59 -17.78 -0.59
N THR A 310 10.74 -18.84 -1.38
CA THR A 310 11.16 -18.68 -2.79
C THR A 310 10.01 -18.07 -3.61
N ASP A 311 10.30 -17.56 -4.79
CA ASP A 311 9.24 -17.06 -5.69
C ASP A 311 8.29 -18.17 -6.15
N GLU A 312 8.76 -19.42 -6.24
CA GLU A 312 7.89 -20.57 -6.47
C GLU A 312 6.90 -20.75 -5.30
N GLU A 313 7.39 -20.75 -4.06
CA GLU A 313 6.53 -20.84 -2.86
C GLU A 313 5.57 -19.63 -2.75
N ALA A 314 6.03 -18.42 -3.08
CA ALA A 314 5.25 -17.20 -2.99
C ALA A 314 4.15 -17.13 -4.07
N THR A 315 4.43 -17.56 -5.31
CA THR A 315 3.41 -17.62 -6.36
C THR A 315 2.34 -18.69 -6.08
N GLU A 316 2.70 -19.75 -5.35
CA GLU A 316 1.79 -20.82 -4.91
C GLU A 316 1.07 -20.57 -3.58
N PHE A 317 1.23 -19.38 -2.98
CA PHE A 317 0.71 -19.06 -1.65
C PHE A 317 -0.82 -19.30 -1.53
N LEU A 318 -1.22 -19.96 -0.46
CA LEU A 318 -2.62 -20.38 -0.26
C LEU A 318 -3.54 -19.19 -0.02
N ILE A 319 -4.68 -19.13 -0.73
CA ILE A 319 -5.63 -18.01 -0.61
C ILE A 319 -6.60 -18.16 0.56
N ASP A 320 -6.87 -19.39 1.01
CA ASP A 320 -7.82 -19.67 2.11
C ASP A 320 -7.14 -19.99 3.44
N GLU A 321 -5.80 -20.04 3.45
CA GLU A 321 -5.00 -19.95 4.67
C GLU A 321 -3.83 -18.97 4.43
N PRO A 322 -4.12 -17.66 4.20
CA PRO A 322 -3.15 -16.73 3.64
C PRO A 322 -2.20 -16.18 4.70
N VAL A 323 -1.56 -17.04 5.47
CA VAL A 323 -0.66 -16.68 6.57
C VAL A 323 0.63 -17.49 6.55
N ILE A 324 1.67 -17.01 7.25
CA ILE A 324 2.86 -17.81 7.58
C ILE A 324 2.66 -18.43 8.96
N GLY A 325 2.53 -19.75 9.03
CA GLY A 325 2.24 -20.48 10.27
C GLY A 325 0.75 -20.78 10.49
N GLU A 326 0.40 -21.22 11.70
CA GLU A 326 -0.94 -21.72 12.01
C GLU A 326 -2.00 -20.62 12.02
N MET A 327 -3.17 -20.87 11.43
CA MET A 327 -4.30 -19.91 11.34
C MET A 327 -4.76 -19.41 12.72
N ASP A 328 -4.74 -20.28 13.74
CA ASP A 328 -5.10 -19.95 15.13
C ASP A 328 -4.24 -18.82 15.74
N ASN A 329 -3.06 -18.53 15.15
CA ASN A 329 -2.24 -17.41 15.59
C ASN A 329 -2.73 -16.05 15.10
N TYR A 330 -3.71 -16.02 14.19
CA TYR A 330 -4.22 -14.84 13.49
C TYR A 330 -5.74 -14.70 13.71
N PRO A 331 -6.20 -14.31 14.92
CA PRO A 331 -7.61 -14.36 15.30
C PRO A 331 -8.58 -13.72 14.30
N LEU A 332 -8.24 -12.53 13.78
CA LEU A 332 -9.13 -11.84 12.85
C LEU A 332 -9.24 -12.59 11.51
N ILE A 333 -8.12 -13.09 10.97
CA ILE A 333 -8.14 -13.90 9.75
C ILE A 333 -8.91 -15.20 10.00
N ASN A 334 -8.65 -15.89 11.11
CA ASN A 334 -9.38 -17.10 11.46
C ASN A 334 -10.90 -16.86 11.54
N ALA A 335 -11.33 -15.77 12.20
CA ALA A 335 -12.74 -15.40 12.29
C ALA A 335 -13.38 -15.11 10.92
N ILE A 336 -12.63 -14.55 9.96
CA ILE A 336 -13.12 -14.38 8.58
C ILE A 336 -13.37 -15.73 7.91
N PHE A 337 -12.42 -16.66 8.00
CA PHE A 337 -12.52 -17.96 7.34
C PHE A 337 -13.47 -18.96 8.01
N GLU A 338 -13.97 -18.65 9.21
CA GLU A 338 -15.07 -19.37 9.86
C GLU A 338 -16.47 -18.92 9.36
N ASN A 339 -16.56 -17.86 8.55
CA ASN A 339 -17.80 -17.31 8.04
C ASN A 339 -17.86 -17.35 6.50
N ASP A 340 -18.70 -18.25 5.96
CA ASP A 340 -18.88 -18.45 4.51
C ASP A 340 -19.23 -17.15 3.74
N GLU A 341 -19.99 -16.22 4.32
CA GLU A 341 -20.35 -14.95 3.67
C GLU A 341 -19.16 -14.00 3.54
N TYR A 342 -18.27 -14.00 4.53
CA TYR A 342 -17.04 -13.20 4.47
C TYR A 342 -16.03 -13.81 3.50
N VAL A 343 -15.94 -15.14 3.45
CA VAL A 343 -15.11 -15.84 2.46
C VAL A 343 -15.60 -15.57 1.03
N GLU A 344 -16.92 -15.57 0.79
CA GLU A 344 -17.48 -15.24 -0.53
C GLU A 344 -17.12 -13.81 -0.98
N ARG A 345 -17.29 -12.82 -0.09
CA ARG A 345 -16.90 -11.42 -0.37
C ARG A 345 -15.39 -11.27 -0.60
N TYR A 346 -14.58 -11.96 0.20
CA TYR A 346 -13.13 -11.99 0.02
C TYR A 346 -12.72 -12.55 -1.35
N HIS A 347 -13.31 -13.67 -1.77
CA HIS A 347 -13.08 -14.25 -3.10
C HIS A 347 -13.58 -13.35 -4.23
N GLU A 348 -14.67 -12.60 -4.02
CA GLU A 348 -15.13 -11.59 -4.96
C GLU A 348 -14.07 -10.48 -5.14
N TYR A 349 -13.50 -9.96 -4.04
CA TYR A 349 -12.44 -8.97 -4.11
C TYR A 349 -11.17 -9.50 -4.79
N ILE A 350 -10.76 -10.74 -4.52
CA ILE A 350 -9.66 -11.38 -5.27
C ILE A 350 -9.98 -11.44 -6.77
N ASN A 351 -11.20 -11.86 -7.13
CA ASN A 351 -11.62 -11.94 -8.53
C ASN A 351 -11.61 -10.57 -9.22
N ILE A 352 -12.02 -9.50 -8.53
CA ILE A 352 -11.95 -8.12 -9.05
C ILE A 352 -10.50 -7.76 -9.37
N LEU A 353 -9.57 -8.04 -8.46
CA LEU A 353 -8.14 -7.74 -8.66
C LEU A 353 -7.54 -8.50 -9.85
N ILE A 354 -7.66 -9.83 -9.87
CA ILE A 354 -6.97 -10.68 -10.87
C ILE A 354 -7.59 -10.58 -12.28
N ASN A 355 -8.88 -10.25 -12.39
CA ASN A 355 -9.54 -10.06 -13.68
C ASN A 355 -9.60 -8.58 -14.12
N GLY A 356 -9.37 -7.64 -13.19
CA GLY A 356 -9.32 -6.21 -13.43
C GLY A 356 -7.88 -5.72 -13.58
N TYR A 357 -7.42 -4.96 -12.60
CA TYR A 357 -6.09 -4.31 -12.61
C TYR A 357 -4.93 -5.28 -12.89
N LEU A 358 -4.96 -6.49 -12.31
CA LEU A 358 -3.89 -7.48 -12.44
C LEU A 358 -4.05 -8.43 -13.62
N SER A 359 -5.11 -8.28 -14.43
CA SER A 359 -5.20 -9.06 -15.68
C SER A 359 -3.97 -8.79 -16.55
N GLU A 360 -3.51 -9.81 -17.28
CA GLU A 360 -2.25 -9.79 -18.01
C GLU A 360 -2.05 -8.53 -18.86
N GLU A 361 -3.07 -8.15 -19.64
CA GLU A 361 -3.02 -6.95 -20.48
C GLU A 361 -2.96 -5.65 -19.65
N ASN A 362 -3.76 -5.55 -18.58
CA ASN A 362 -3.85 -4.33 -17.79
C ASN A 362 -2.57 -4.07 -16.99
N ILE A 363 -2.03 -5.10 -16.32
CA ILE A 363 -0.81 -4.93 -15.52
C ILE A 363 0.40 -4.65 -16.40
N GLU A 364 0.51 -5.31 -17.57
CA GLU A 364 1.58 -5.03 -18.52
C GLU A 364 1.53 -3.58 -19.01
N ASN A 365 0.35 -3.10 -19.41
CA ASN A 365 0.17 -1.72 -19.85
C ASN A 365 0.48 -0.71 -18.73
N LYS A 366 0.07 -1.01 -17.50
CA LYS A 366 0.31 -0.14 -16.35
C LYS A 366 1.80 -0.08 -16.00
N VAL A 367 2.48 -1.22 -15.90
CA VAL A 367 3.94 -1.28 -15.63
C VAL A 367 4.70 -0.52 -16.71
N LEU A 368 4.34 -0.68 -17.98
CA LEU A 368 4.98 0.08 -19.08
C LEU A 368 4.70 1.58 -18.99
N SER A 369 3.48 1.99 -18.62
CA SER A 369 3.15 3.40 -18.43
C SER A 369 3.97 4.03 -17.31
N ILE A 370 4.11 3.34 -16.18
CA ILE A 370 4.91 3.82 -15.05
C ILE A 370 6.39 3.83 -15.42
N TYR A 371 6.88 2.77 -16.09
CA TYR A 371 8.26 2.71 -16.59
C TYR A 371 8.60 3.91 -17.48
N GLU A 372 7.76 4.22 -18.48
CA GLU A 372 7.98 5.39 -19.34
C GLU A 372 7.96 6.71 -18.57
N MET A 373 7.13 6.81 -17.53
CA MET A 373 7.04 8.00 -16.67
C MET A 373 8.29 8.20 -15.79
N ILE A 374 8.88 7.14 -15.26
CA ILE A 374 9.94 7.25 -14.23
C ILE A 374 11.36 6.92 -14.72
N LYS A 375 11.52 6.22 -15.85
CA LYS A 375 12.83 5.65 -16.26
C LYS A 375 13.97 6.68 -16.35
N ASP A 376 13.71 7.89 -16.83
CA ASP A 376 14.74 8.92 -16.96
C ASP A 376 15.18 9.47 -15.59
N TYR A 377 14.24 9.57 -14.64
CA TYR A 377 14.52 9.93 -13.25
C TYR A 377 15.32 8.84 -12.54
N VAL A 378 14.97 7.56 -12.74
CA VAL A 378 15.73 6.41 -12.20
C VAL A 378 17.15 6.38 -12.77
N LYS A 379 17.29 6.56 -14.09
CA LYS A 379 18.60 6.52 -14.78
C LYS A 379 19.56 7.61 -14.32
N THR A 380 19.02 8.76 -13.91
CA THR A 380 19.80 9.93 -13.51
C THR A 380 19.86 10.13 -11.99
N ASP A 381 19.22 9.26 -11.20
CA ASP A 381 19.17 9.35 -9.74
C ASP A 381 20.59 9.14 -9.14
N PRO A 382 21.19 10.18 -8.53
CA PRO A 382 22.55 10.09 -8.00
C PRO A 382 22.62 9.34 -6.66
N THR A 383 21.49 9.04 -6.02
CA THR A 383 21.41 8.44 -4.68
C THR A 383 20.75 7.06 -4.67
N ALA A 384 20.28 6.56 -5.82
CA ALA A 384 19.52 5.32 -5.93
C ALA A 384 20.17 4.11 -5.24
N PHE A 385 19.33 3.26 -4.64
CA PHE A 385 19.75 1.99 -4.02
C PHE A 385 20.10 0.91 -5.05
N PHE A 386 19.51 1.01 -6.23
CA PHE A 386 19.62 0.03 -7.32
C PHE A 386 20.10 0.74 -8.59
N THR A 387 20.83 0.01 -9.44
CA THR A 387 21.20 0.54 -10.76
C THR A 387 20.00 0.54 -11.71
N TYR A 388 20.11 1.30 -12.80
CA TYR A 388 19.08 1.32 -13.84
C TYR A 388 18.88 -0.07 -14.47
N GLU A 389 19.95 -0.85 -14.64
CA GLU A 389 19.87 -2.22 -15.13
C GLU A 389 19.13 -3.13 -14.16
N GLN A 390 19.38 -3.02 -12.84
CA GLN A 390 18.65 -3.81 -11.83
C GLN A 390 17.16 -3.46 -11.80
N PHE A 391 16.81 -2.20 -12.07
CA PHE A 391 15.43 -1.76 -12.22
C PHE A 391 14.74 -2.44 -13.43
N GLU A 392 15.39 -2.46 -14.58
CA GLU A 392 14.85 -3.14 -15.77
C GLU A 392 14.77 -4.67 -15.60
N GLU A 393 15.79 -5.27 -14.99
CA GLU A 393 15.80 -6.70 -14.66
C GLU A 393 14.64 -7.06 -13.73
N ALA A 394 14.42 -6.28 -12.66
CA ALA A 394 13.36 -6.54 -11.69
C ALA A 394 11.94 -6.49 -12.31
N LEU A 395 11.74 -5.73 -13.37
CA LEU A 395 10.44 -5.63 -14.05
C LEU A 395 10.23 -6.73 -15.08
N PHE A 396 11.26 -7.02 -15.89
CA PHE A 396 11.09 -7.73 -17.16
C PHE A 396 11.88 -9.04 -17.29
N MET A 397 12.80 -9.33 -16.37
CA MET A 397 13.71 -10.47 -16.51
C MET A 397 13.64 -11.42 -15.32
N ASP A 398 13.53 -12.71 -15.64
CA ASP A 398 13.78 -13.77 -14.67
C ASP A 398 15.28 -14.02 -14.55
N ASN A 399 15.70 -14.44 -13.36
CA ASN A 399 17.01 -15.06 -13.14
C ASN A 399 16.86 -16.40 -12.41
N ASP A 400 17.98 -17.06 -12.12
CA ASP A 400 17.98 -18.41 -11.54
C ASP A 400 17.24 -18.51 -10.19
N THR A 401 17.04 -17.41 -9.48
CA THR A 401 16.44 -17.39 -8.14
C THR A 401 15.21 -16.52 -8.00
N ASN A 402 15.01 -15.54 -8.88
CA ASN A 402 13.93 -14.55 -8.79
C ASN A 402 13.23 -14.38 -10.14
N LEU A 403 11.92 -14.14 -10.09
CA LEU A 403 11.09 -13.79 -11.23
C LEU A 403 11.08 -12.27 -11.44
N GLY A 404 10.96 -11.84 -12.70
CA GLY A 404 10.60 -10.46 -12.99
C GLY A 404 9.15 -10.18 -12.58
N LEU A 405 8.83 -8.93 -12.20
CA LEU A 405 7.51 -8.56 -11.66
C LEU A 405 6.33 -9.05 -12.52
N LEU A 406 6.38 -8.86 -13.84
CA LEU A 406 5.29 -9.27 -14.73
C LEU A 406 5.06 -10.79 -14.72
N ASN A 407 6.14 -11.58 -14.72
CA ASN A 407 6.05 -13.03 -14.70
C ASN A 407 5.66 -13.56 -13.30
N PHE A 408 6.08 -12.89 -12.24
CA PHE A 408 5.61 -13.18 -10.88
C PHE A 408 4.08 -13.03 -10.80
N ILE A 409 3.55 -11.90 -11.29
CA ILE A 409 2.10 -11.62 -11.26
C ILE A 409 1.33 -12.63 -12.09
N ASP A 410 1.80 -12.96 -13.31
CA ASP A 410 1.14 -13.96 -14.16
C ASP A 410 1.03 -15.33 -13.47
N LYS A 411 2.16 -15.84 -12.96
CA LYS A 411 2.21 -17.11 -12.22
C LYS A 411 1.33 -17.09 -10.98
N ARG A 412 1.34 -15.98 -10.24
CA ARG A 412 0.51 -15.81 -9.06
C ARG A 412 -0.98 -15.83 -9.40
N ASN A 413 -1.39 -15.11 -10.44
CA ASN A 413 -2.78 -15.05 -10.89
C ASN A 413 -3.28 -16.41 -11.41
N ASP A 414 -2.48 -17.11 -12.22
CA ASP A 414 -2.81 -18.48 -12.67
C ASP A 414 -2.98 -19.44 -11.48
N ASN A 415 -2.12 -19.33 -10.48
CA ASN A 415 -2.23 -20.15 -9.27
C ASN A 415 -3.49 -19.81 -8.46
N ILE A 416 -3.79 -18.52 -8.23
CA ILE A 416 -5.01 -18.06 -7.55
C ILE A 416 -6.25 -18.56 -8.29
N GLN A 417 -6.30 -18.44 -9.61
CA GLN A 417 -7.43 -18.90 -10.42
C GLN A 417 -7.67 -20.40 -10.22
N LYS A 418 -6.62 -21.22 -10.23
CA LYS A 418 -6.71 -22.67 -9.98
C LYS A 418 -7.21 -23.00 -8.57
N GLN A 419 -6.81 -22.21 -7.56
CA GLN A 419 -7.30 -22.34 -6.19
C GLN A 419 -8.79 -21.99 -6.09
N LEU A 420 -9.23 -20.87 -6.67
CA LEU A 420 -10.64 -20.45 -6.73
C LEU A 420 -11.53 -21.48 -7.45
N GLU A 421 -11.01 -22.12 -8.50
CA GLU A 421 -11.71 -23.19 -9.23
C GLU A 421 -11.70 -24.55 -8.50
N GLY A 422 -10.93 -24.67 -7.40
CA GLY A 422 -10.76 -25.91 -6.65
C GLY A 422 -9.99 -26.99 -7.40
N THR A 423 -9.19 -26.63 -8.41
CA THR A 423 -8.36 -27.57 -9.17
C THR A 423 -7.05 -27.91 -8.46
N ILE A 424 -6.60 -27.01 -7.58
CA ILE A 424 -5.49 -27.22 -6.63
C ILE A 424 -5.94 -26.79 -5.22
N PRO A 425 -5.25 -27.24 -4.15
CA PRO A 425 -5.61 -26.86 -2.79
C PRO A 425 -5.47 -25.35 -2.56
N SER A 426 -6.42 -24.77 -1.82
CA SER A 426 -6.37 -23.41 -1.30
C SER A 426 -6.10 -23.33 0.21
N THR A 427 -5.98 -24.49 0.86
CA THR A 427 -5.82 -24.67 2.30
C THR A 427 -4.77 -25.73 2.62
N ASN A 428 -4.27 -25.74 3.85
CA ASN A 428 -3.27 -26.68 4.38
C ASN A 428 -3.64 -27.19 5.79
N ASN A 429 -4.93 -27.42 6.04
CA ASN A 429 -5.46 -27.96 7.30
C ASN A 429 -5.16 -27.07 8.52
N GLY A 430 -5.23 -25.76 8.35
CA GLY A 430 -4.99 -24.74 9.37
C GLY A 430 -3.51 -24.43 9.63
N LEU A 431 -2.59 -25.01 8.86
CA LEU A 431 -1.15 -24.82 9.04
C LEU A 431 -0.59 -23.64 8.25
N GLY A 432 -1.40 -23.02 7.39
CA GLY A 432 -0.98 -21.92 6.53
C GLY A 432 0.16 -22.30 5.60
N ASN A 433 0.99 -21.31 5.29
CA ASN A 433 2.16 -21.44 4.45
C ASN A 433 3.43 -21.47 5.30
N SER A 434 4.51 -22.02 4.75
CA SER A 434 5.82 -22.05 5.40
C SER A 434 6.92 -21.91 4.35
N GLY A 435 7.92 -21.07 4.59
CA GLY A 435 9.07 -20.96 3.70
C GLY A 435 10.13 -22.05 3.89
N THR A 436 10.92 -22.27 2.83
CA THR A 436 12.02 -23.25 2.80
C THR A 436 13.27 -22.86 3.62
N SER A 437 13.37 -21.62 4.11
CA SER A 437 14.63 -21.10 4.67
C SER A 437 15.00 -21.71 6.04
N LYS A 438 16.16 -22.40 6.09
CA LYS A 438 16.82 -22.85 7.34
C LYS A 438 17.59 -21.72 8.05
N LYS A 439 17.59 -20.51 7.51
CA LYS A 439 18.23 -19.33 8.10
C LYS A 439 17.15 -18.41 8.70
N GLY A 440 16.60 -18.83 9.82
CA GLY A 440 15.82 -17.94 10.69
C GLY A 440 14.55 -17.36 10.07
N GLY A 441 13.84 -18.13 9.23
CA GLY A 441 12.41 -17.86 9.01
C GLY A 441 11.70 -17.74 10.36
N MET A 442 10.72 -16.84 10.46
CA MET A 442 10.05 -16.56 11.72
C MET A 442 9.48 -17.87 12.28
N PRO A 443 9.76 -18.22 13.55
CA PRO A 443 9.16 -19.42 14.13
C PRO A 443 7.62 -19.30 14.06
N PRO A 444 6.90 -20.43 13.92
CA PRO A 444 5.43 -20.45 13.80
C PRO A 444 4.70 -19.72 14.94
N ASN A 445 5.37 -19.54 16.07
CA ASN A 445 4.98 -18.58 17.09
C ASN A 445 5.83 -17.33 16.87
N GLY A 446 5.20 -16.26 16.38
CA GLY A 446 5.79 -14.93 16.24
C GLY A 446 6.53 -14.48 17.51
N MET A 447 7.26 -13.38 17.44
CA MET A 447 8.10 -12.86 18.54
C MET A 447 7.31 -12.40 19.80
N GLY A 448 6.18 -13.03 20.14
CA GLY A 448 5.46 -12.91 21.39
C GLY A 448 5.96 -13.89 22.47
N GLY A 449 6.88 -13.41 23.32
CA GLY A 449 6.95 -13.80 24.72
C GLY A 449 7.74 -15.07 25.11
N LYS A 450 9.03 -14.90 25.43
CA LYS A 450 9.65 -15.52 26.62
C LYS A 450 10.61 -14.54 27.30
N ASN A 451 10.05 -13.71 28.18
CA ASN A 451 10.81 -13.17 29.30
C ASN A 451 11.08 -14.28 30.31
N ASP A 452 12.07 -15.13 30.01
CA ASP A 452 12.75 -15.97 31.01
C ASP A 452 14.16 -15.39 31.21
N GLN A 453 14.24 -14.23 31.87
CA GLN A 453 15.46 -13.91 32.62
C GLN A 453 15.29 -14.44 34.06
N PRO A 454 16.17 -15.35 34.53
CA PRO A 454 16.16 -15.74 35.92
C PRO A 454 16.60 -14.55 36.78
N GLN A 455 15.74 -14.16 37.72
CA GLN A 455 16.07 -13.22 38.80
C GLN A 455 17.38 -13.63 39.48
N GLY A 456 18.43 -12.85 39.23
CA GLY A 456 19.67 -12.85 39.99
C GLY A 456 19.78 -11.55 40.78
N ASN A 457 19.59 -11.62 42.09
CA ASN A 457 19.84 -10.53 43.03
C ASN A 457 21.26 -9.96 42.86
N GLY A 458 21.37 -8.65 42.72
CA GLY A 458 22.64 -7.93 42.81
C GLY A 458 22.43 -6.42 42.73
N GLU A 459 22.40 -5.75 43.88
CA GLU A 459 22.56 -4.31 44.01
C GLU A 459 23.87 -3.88 43.31
N GLY A 460 23.82 -2.85 42.47
CA GLY A 460 25.03 -2.33 41.83
C GLY A 460 24.73 -1.17 40.87
N GLU A 461 25.15 0.02 41.29
CA GLU A 461 25.07 1.30 40.60
C GLU A 461 25.58 1.25 39.14
N ALA A 462 24.98 2.08 38.28
CA ALA A 462 25.53 2.40 36.96
C ALA A 462 26.88 3.13 37.09
N PRO A 463 27.87 2.81 36.22
CA PRO A 463 28.75 3.85 35.71
C PRO A 463 29.05 3.73 34.19
N PRO A 464 29.67 4.76 33.59
CA PRO A 464 29.40 5.19 32.22
C PRO A 464 30.60 4.91 31.27
N PRO A 465 30.89 5.66 30.17
CA PRO A 465 31.11 5.06 28.85
C PRO A 465 32.57 5.11 28.37
N ASN A 466 32.80 4.41 27.24
CA ASN A 466 33.78 4.69 26.19
C ASN A 466 35.26 4.23 26.39
N LYS A 467 35.76 3.40 25.44
CA LYS A 467 36.96 3.62 24.60
C LYS A 467 37.60 2.32 24.06
N GLN A 468 37.69 2.29 22.72
CA GLN A 468 38.83 1.89 21.86
C GLN A 468 39.72 0.68 22.17
N ASP A 469 39.83 -0.17 21.13
CA ASP A 469 41.05 -0.54 20.37
C ASP A 469 41.29 -2.06 20.27
N GLY A 470 41.58 -2.52 19.04
CA GLY A 470 42.29 -3.79 18.84
C GLY A 470 41.94 -4.56 17.58
N MET A 471 42.55 -4.17 16.46
CA MET A 471 42.63 -4.90 15.19
C MET A 471 43.17 -6.35 15.32
N VAL A 472 42.88 -7.22 14.34
CA VAL A 472 43.86 -7.77 13.36
C VAL A 472 43.37 -9.05 12.63
N ASN A 473 43.27 -8.92 11.30
CA ASN A 473 43.58 -9.82 10.17
C ASN A 473 43.04 -11.26 10.06
N ARG A 474 42.42 -11.52 8.90
CA ARG A 474 42.93 -12.53 7.94
C ARG A 474 42.70 -12.14 6.48
N LYS A 475 43.72 -12.43 5.67
CA LYS A 475 43.92 -12.07 4.26
C LYS A 475 43.44 -13.15 3.29
N GLU A 476 42.96 -12.65 2.14
CA GLU A 476 43.26 -13.00 0.72
C GLU A 476 43.01 -14.41 0.13
N GLY A 477 42.29 -14.37 -1.00
CA GLY A 477 42.44 -15.24 -2.18
C GLY A 477 41.10 -15.79 -2.67
N LYS A 478 40.64 -15.64 -3.92
CA LYS A 478 41.22 -15.13 -5.17
C LYS A 478 40.09 -14.76 -6.15
N GLU A 479 40.45 -13.86 -7.05
CA GLU A 479 39.75 -13.42 -8.26
C GLU A 479 39.19 -14.55 -9.12
N GLY A 480 38.01 -14.29 -9.69
CA GLY A 480 37.48 -14.94 -10.88
C GLY A 480 36.69 -13.91 -11.68
N ASN A 481 37.33 -13.34 -12.71
CA ASN A 481 36.66 -12.57 -13.77
C ASN A 481 35.57 -13.42 -14.44
N GLY A 482 34.34 -12.91 -14.49
CA GLY A 482 33.29 -13.35 -15.40
C GLY A 482 32.62 -12.10 -15.97
N MET A 483 32.69 -11.94 -17.29
CA MET A 483 32.27 -10.75 -18.02
C MET A 483 30.77 -10.47 -17.92
N MET A 484 30.44 -9.19 -17.89
CA MET A 484 29.12 -8.59 -18.11
C MET A 484 28.48 -9.02 -19.45
N GLY A 485 27.15 -9.00 -19.47
CA GLY A 485 26.30 -9.02 -20.67
C GLY A 485 25.83 -10.42 -21.02
N GLY A 486 24.56 -10.75 -20.75
CA GLY A 486 24.03 -12.08 -21.06
C GLY A 486 22.52 -12.09 -21.26
N LEU A 487 22.12 -12.58 -22.43
CA LEU A 487 20.76 -12.97 -22.80
C LEU A 487 20.15 -13.95 -21.80
N PRO A 488 18.81 -14.14 -21.81
CA PRO A 488 18.13 -15.12 -20.97
C PRO A 488 18.80 -16.50 -21.03
N PRO A 489 18.81 -17.25 -19.91
CA PRO A 489 19.44 -18.56 -19.85
C PRO A 489 18.99 -19.48 -21.00
N GLY A 490 19.93 -19.86 -21.87
CA GLY A 490 19.69 -20.77 -23.00
C GLY A 490 19.56 -20.11 -24.38
N MET A 491 19.65 -18.78 -24.48
CA MET A 491 19.60 -18.06 -25.76
C MET A 491 21.01 -17.62 -26.21
N ASN A 492 21.42 -17.94 -27.44
CA ASN A 492 22.65 -17.42 -28.02
C ASN A 492 22.36 -16.14 -28.81
N MET A 493 23.36 -15.26 -28.95
CA MET A 493 23.24 -14.02 -29.73
C MET A 493 22.82 -14.27 -31.20
N GLU A 494 23.08 -15.47 -31.71
CA GLU A 494 22.73 -15.94 -33.05
C GLU A 494 21.24 -16.24 -33.22
N ASP A 495 20.50 -16.39 -32.13
CA ASP A 495 19.06 -16.67 -32.10
C ASP A 495 18.21 -15.38 -32.09
N ILE A 496 18.86 -14.21 -31.94
CA ILE A 496 18.23 -12.90 -31.95
C ILE A 496 18.14 -12.38 -33.39
N PRO A 497 16.96 -11.91 -33.86
CA PRO A 497 16.84 -11.19 -35.13
C PRO A 497 17.87 -10.05 -35.23
N ASP A 498 18.52 -9.91 -36.39
CA ASP A 498 19.58 -8.92 -36.62
C ASP A 498 19.18 -7.49 -36.24
N GLU A 499 17.89 -7.15 -36.35
CA GLU A 499 17.35 -5.84 -35.98
C GLU A 499 17.34 -5.53 -34.47
N LEU A 500 17.39 -6.55 -33.62
CA LEU A 500 17.38 -6.44 -32.16
C LEU A 500 18.78 -6.57 -31.58
N ARG A 501 19.67 -7.23 -32.31
CA ARG A 501 21.06 -7.48 -31.90
C ARG A 501 21.84 -6.20 -31.63
N SER A 502 21.60 -5.15 -32.42
CA SER A 502 22.27 -3.84 -32.26
C SER A 502 21.91 -3.13 -30.96
N TYR A 503 20.71 -3.36 -30.41
CA TYR A 503 20.30 -2.77 -29.13
C TYR A 503 21.11 -3.40 -28.00
N PHE A 504 21.15 -4.74 -27.95
CA PHE A 504 21.93 -5.47 -26.94
C PHE A 504 23.44 -5.23 -27.05
N GLU A 505 24.00 -5.13 -28.26
CA GLU A 505 25.43 -4.81 -28.47
C GLU A 505 25.80 -3.38 -28.02
N ASN A 506 24.83 -2.48 -27.96
CA ASN A 506 25.02 -1.10 -27.51
C ASN A 506 24.59 -0.85 -26.05
N GLY A 507 24.10 -1.87 -25.34
CA GLY A 507 23.55 -1.71 -23.98
C GLY A 507 22.23 -0.93 -23.95
N GLU A 508 21.46 -0.98 -25.04
CA GLU A 508 20.16 -0.34 -25.19
C GLU A 508 19.06 -1.41 -25.21
N MET A 509 17.89 -1.12 -24.64
CA MET A 509 16.74 -2.00 -24.74
C MET A 509 16.02 -1.76 -26.08
N PRO A 510 15.62 -2.83 -26.82
CA PRO A 510 14.81 -2.64 -28.02
C PRO A 510 13.42 -2.07 -27.71
N PRO A 511 12.77 -1.39 -28.67
CA PRO A 511 11.38 -0.98 -28.56
C PRO A 511 10.45 -2.15 -28.18
N MET A 512 9.52 -1.91 -27.26
CA MET A 512 8.70 -2.97 -26.65
C MET A 512 7.77 -3.69 -27.61
N ASP A 513 7.32 -3.05 -28.68
CA ASP A 513 6.59 -3.72 -29.77
C ASP A 513 7.42 -4.82 -30.43
N LYS A 514 8.73 -4.57 -30.62
CA LYS A 514 9.65 -5.59 -31.14
C LYS A 514 10.03 -6.64 -30.11
N MET A 515 10.07 -6.27 -28.84
CA MET A 515 10.33 -7.20 -27.73
C MET A 515 9.16 -8.19 -27.56
N LYS A 516 7.92 -7.69 -27.66
CA LYS A 516 6.69 -8.50 -27.76
C LYS A 516 6.70 -9.44 -28.96
N GLU A 517 7.16 -8.97 -30.13
CA GLU A 517 7.26 -9.80 -31.34
C GLU A 517 8.34 -10.89 -31.22
N LEU A 518 9.47 -10.60 -30.55
CA LEU A 518 10.50 -11.58 -30.21
C LEU A 518 9.94 -12.68 -29.29
N MET A 519 9.23 -12.28 -28.23
CA MET A 519 8.64 -13.19 -27.25
C MET A 519 7.60 -14.13 -27.87
N LYS A 520 6.80 -13.63 -28.81
CA LYS A 520 5.78 -14.41 -29.54
C LYS A 520 6.35 -15.55 -30.40
N ASN A 521 7.59 -15.40 -30.88
CA ASN A 521 8.22 -16.32 -31.83
C ASN A 521 9.17 -17.34 -31.18
N MET A 522 9.29 -17.37 -29.84
CA MET A 522 10.17 -18.30 -29.14
C MET A 522 9.70 -19.77 -29.21
N PRO A 523 10.57 -20.78 -29.03
CA PRO A 523 10.17 -22.17 -28.88
C PRO A 523 9.33 -22.41 -27.62
N GLU A 524 8.44 -23.40 -27.67
CA GLU A 524 7.38 -23.69 -26.68
C GLU A 524 7.89 -24.05 -25.25
N GLY A 525 9.20 -24.22 -25.05
CA GLY A 525 9.84 -24.40 -23.74
C GLY A 525 10.73 -23.25 -23.28
N MET A 526 10.71 -22.12 -24.01
CA MET A 526 11.43 -20.87 -23.72
C MET A 526 10.49 -19.65 -23.73
N ARG A 527 9.19 -19.87 -23.91
CA ARG A 527 8.15 -18.84 -23.72
C ARG A 527 7.78 -18.77 -22.24
N PRO A 528 7.59 -17.57 -21.65
CA PRO A 528 6.79 -17.45 -20.44
C PRO A 528 5.40 -18.07 -20.69
N MET A 529 4.92 -18.90 -19.78
CA MET A 529 3.53 -19.38 -19.80
C MET A 529 2.60 -18.20 -19.51
N GLY A 530 1.40 -18.14 -20.11
CA GLY A 530 0.40 -17.09 -19.84
C GLY A 530 -0.47 -16.70 -21.04
N MET A 531 0.14 -16.45 -22.22
CA MET A 531 -0.61 -15.87 -23.36
C MET A 531 -1.26 -16.92 -24.29
N GLU A 532 -2.43 -17.44 -23.92
CA GLU A 532 -3.41 -17.93 -24.91
C GLU A 532 -4.67 -17.05 -24.92
N GLN A 533 -4.85 -16.30 -26.01
CA GLN A 533 -6.02 -15.45 -26.26
C GLN A 533 -7.35 -16.21 -26.11
N GLN A 534 -8.18 -15.82 -25.14
CA GLN A 534 -9.63 -16.05 -25.20
C GLN A 534 -10.37 -14.72 -25.32
N GLY A 535 -10.95 -14.49 -26.50
CA GLY A 535 -11.78 -13.32 -26.77
C GLY A 535 -13.12 -13.40 -26.04
N MET A 536 -13.46 -12.36 -25.29
CA MET A 536 -14.79 -12.18 -24.70
C MET A 536 -15.67 -11.30 -25.60
N THR A 537 -16.80 -11.85 -26.05
CA THR A 537 -17.88 -11.08 -26.69
C THR A 537 -18.85 -10.55 -25.64
N ILE A 538 -19.08 -9.23 -25.66
CA ILE A 538 -20.04 -8.53 -24.79
C ILE A 538 -21.47 -9.00 -25.10
N ASN A 539 -22.19 -9.48 -24.09
CA ASN A 539 -23.58 -9.92 -24.19
C ASN A 539 -24.56 -8.74 -24.04
N MET A 540 -25.23 -8.38 -25.15
CA MET A 540 -26.18 -7.26 -25.24
C MET A 540 -27.56 -7.54 -24.57
N ASP A 541 -27.79 -8.74 -24.05
CA ASP A 541 -29.09 -9.14 -23.47
C ASP A 541 -29.35 -8.56 -22.05
N ILE A 542 -28.32 -7.98 -21.43
CA ILE A 542 -28.41 -7.38 -20.07
C ILE A 542 -28.69 -5.86 -20.14
N LEU A 543 -28.43 -5.20 -21.27
CA LEU A 543 -28.53 -3.74 -21.40
C LEU A 543 -29.98 -3.24 -21.63
N ILE A 544 -30.83 -4.07 -22.24
CA ILE A 544 -32.17 -3.68 -22.72
C ILE A 544 -33.24 -3.60 -21.60
N PRO A 545 -33.27 -4.48 -20.58
CA PRO A 545 -34.26 -4.39 -19.49
C PRO A 545 -34.13 -3.12 -18.63
N ASN A 546 -32.90 -2.64 -18.41
CA ASN A 546 -32.62 -1.49 -17.55
C ASN A 546 -33.02 -0.15 -18.20
N LEU A 547 -32.93 -0.04 -19.53
CA LEU A 547 -33.42 1.12 -20.30
C LEU A 547 -34.95 1.22 -20.32
N ILE A 548 -35.65 0.09 -20.25
CA ILE A 548 -37.13 0.05 -20.25
C ILE A 548 -37.69 0.50 -18.89
N MET A 549 -37.03 0.13 -17.78
CA MET A 549 -37.41 0.57 -16.43
C MET A 549 -37.27 2.09 -16.25
N LEU A 550 -36.23 2.69 -16.84
CA LEU A 550 -35.99 4.14 -16.83
C LEU A 550 -37.04 4.94 -17.62
N LEU A 551 -37.58 4.35 -18.69
CA LEU A 551 -38.62 4.97 -19.51
C LEU A 551 -40.01 4.93 -18.84
N ILE A 552 -40.30 3.88 -18.06
CA ILE A 552 -41.58 3.76 -17.34
C ILE A 552 -41.64 4.76 -16.18
N GLY A 553 -40.53 4.98 -15.47
CA GLY A 553 -40.43 5.96 -14.39
C GLY A 553 -40.70 7.40 -14.86
N THR A 554 -40.17 7.78 -16.02
CA THR A 554 -40.37 9.12 -16.59
C THR A 554 -41.81 9.39 -17.04
N ILE A 555 -42.52 8.37 -17.54
CA ILE A 555 -43.93 8.50 -17.94
C ILE A 555 -44.86 8.67 -16.73
N VAL A 556 -44.59 7.97 -15.62
CA VAL A 556 -45.38 8.09 -14.38
C VAL A 556 -45.23 9.49 -13.75
N ILE A 557 -44.01 10.03 -13.73
CA ILE A 557 -43.74 11.38 -13.22
C ILE A 557 -44.44 12.44 -14.06
N PHE A 558 -44.45 12.31 -15.39
CA PHE A 558 -45.13 13.25 -16.28
C PHE A 558 -46.67 13.17 -16.13
N GLY A 559 -47.23 11.97 -15.91
CA GLY A 559 -48.66 11.75 -15.67
C GLY A 559 -49.16 12.40 -14.37
N CYS A 560 -48.41 12.27 -13.28
CA CYS A 560 -48.73 12.90 -11.99
C CYS A 560 -48.70 14.44 -12.09
N THR A 561 -47.74 14.97 -12.86
CA THR A 561 -47.60 16.42 -13.08
C THR A 561 -48.78 17.01 -13.87
N LEU A 562 -49.35 16.25 -14.81
CA LEU A 562 -50.52 16.67 -15.59
C LEU A 562 -51.84 16.54 -14.81
N TYR A 563 -51.96 15.58 -13.89
CA TYR A 563 -53.14 15.41 -13.04
C TYR A 563 -53.27 16.55 -12.03
N LEU A 564 -52.16 17.00 -11.44
CA LEU A 564 -52.10 18.13 -10.52
C LEU A 564 -52.35 19.50 -11.18
N ARG A 565 -52.26 19.57 -12.52
CA ARG A 565 -52.52 20.80 -13.29
C ARG A 565 -54.01 21.00 -13.65
N LYS A 566 -54.88 20.04 -13.31
CA LYS A 566 -56.31 20.00 -13.69
C LYS A 566 -57.29 20.11 -12.51
N GLN A 567 -56.79 20.24 -11.29
CA GLN A 567 -57.56 20.70 -10.13
C GLN A 567 -57.11 22.11 -9.77
#